data_AF-A0A2H0AH17-F1
#
_entry.id   AF-A0A2H0AH17-F1
#
_cell.length_a   1.000
_cell.length_b   1.000
_cell.length_c   1.000
_cell.angle_alpha   90.00
_cell.angle_beta   90.00
_cell.angle_gamma   90.00
#
_symmetry.space_group_name_H-M   'P 1'
#
loop_
_entity.id
_entity.type
_entity.pdbx_description
1 polymer ?
#
loop_
_entity_poly.entity_id
_entity_poly.type
_entity_poly.pdbx_seq_one_letter_code
_entity_poly.pdbx_strand_id
1 'polypeptide(L)' 'MKLLHDLGNQEIKVVLAAHPAIGAILARRDIGCVKCGVGTCLLKDVVMVHHLGTEAEAAIAAEINAYLRG' A
#
# COMPACT_ATOMS: atom_id res chain seq x y z
N MET A 1 -7.92 6.47 1.33
CA MET A 1 -7.38 6.02 0.03
C MET A 1 -8.38 5.13 -0.74
N LYS A 2 -8.54 5.29 -2.07
CA LYS A 2 -9.36 4.43 -2.94
C LYS A 2 -8.47 3.67 -3.94
N LEU A 3 -8.42 2.35 -3.83
CA LEU A 3 -7.64 1.47 -4.71
C LEU A 3 -8.54 0.61 -5.60
N LEU A 4 -8.05 0.24 -6.78
CA LEU A 4 -8.71 -0.71 -7.67
C LEU A 4 -8.76 -2.12 -7.05
N HIS A 5 -9.69 -2.96 -7.53
CA HIS A 5 -9.83 -4.36 -7.14
C HIS A 5 -9.96 -4.61 -5.62
N ASP A 6 -10.48 -3.62 -4.89
CA ASP A 6 -10.60 -3.64 -3.43
C ASP A 6 -9.27 -3.85 -2.69
N LEU A 7 -8.14 -3.58 -3.34
CA LEU A 7 -6.80 -3.91 -2.83
C LEU A 7 -6.48 -3.25 -1.49
N GLY A 8 -7.11 -2.10 -1.20
CA GLY A 8 -6.96 -1.40 0.08
C GLY A 8 -7.50 -2.17 1.28
N ASN A 9 -8.44 -3.10 1.07
CA ASN A 9 -9.05 -3.94 2.10
C ASN A 9 -8.41 -5.34 2.19
N GLN A 10 -7.31 -5.58 1.46
CA GLN A 10 -6.57 -6.82 1.55
C GLN A 10 -5.40 -6.69 2.53
N GLU A 11 -5.03 -7.81 3.14
CA GLU A 11 -3.88 -7.91 4.01
C GLU A 11 -2.59 -7.58 3.25
N ILE A 12 -1.72 -6.78 3.85
CA ILE A 12 -0.51 -6.28 3.20
C ILE A 12 0.37 -7.42 2.69
N LYS A 13 0.49 -8.54 3.41
CA LYS A 13 1.29 -9.69 2.95
C LYS A 13 0.74 -10.33 1.68
N VAL A 14 -0.59 -10.48 1.60
CA VAL A 14 -1.25 -11.04 0.40
C VAL A 14 -1.02 -10.12 -0.78
N VAL A 15 -1.19 -8.80 -0.58
CA VAL A 15 -0.92 -7.81 -1.62
C VAL A 15 0.52 -7.86 -2.10
N LEU A 16 1.50 -7.88 -1.18
CA LEU A 16 2.92 -7.90 -1.54
C LEU A 16 3.35 -9.19 -2.24
N ALA A 17 2.74 -10.32 -1.90
CA ALA A 17 2.98 -11.59 -2.57
C ALA A 17 2.47 -11.58 -4.02
N ALA A 18 1.29 -11.01 -4.25
CA ALA A 18 0.70 -10.89 -5.59
C ALA A 18 1.32 -9.75 -6.42
N HIS A 19 1.74 -8.67 -5.74
CA HIS A 19 2.21 -7.43 -6.36
C HIS A 19 3.48 -6.88 -5.68
N PRO A 20 4.66 -7.50 -5.89
CA PRO A 20 5.92 -7.04 -5.29
C PRO A 20 6.26 -5.57 -5.60
N ALA A 21 5.81 -5.05 -6.75
CA ALA A 21 5.99 -3.66 -7.14
C ALA A 21 5.34 -2.68 -6.16
N ILE A 22 4.22 -3.04 -5.54
CA ILE A 22 3.57 -2.24 -4.49
C ILE A 22 4.47 -2.12 -3.27
N GLY A 23 5.21 -3.17 -2.92
CA GLY A 23 6.23 -3.11 -1.86
C GLY A 23 7.30 -2.06 -2.13
N ALA A 24 7.77 -1.96 -3.37
CA ALA A 24 8.74 -0.93 -3.76
C ALA A 24 8.15 0.49 -3.71
N ILE A 25 6.87 0.66 -4.09
CA ILE A 25 6.14 1.94 -3.99
C ILE A 25 6.06 2.41 -2.53
N LEU A 26 5.75 1.50 -1.61
CA LEU A 26 5.67 1.80 -0.17
C LEU A 26 7.05 2.07 0.44
N ALA A 27 8.07 1.28 0.08
CA ALA A 27 9.42 1.45 0.61
C ALA A 27 10.04 2.82 0.25
N ARG A 28 9.76 3.38 -0.93
CA ARG A 28 10.22 4.72 -1.33
C ARG A 28 9.65 5.87 -0.48
N ARG A 29 8.64 5.58 0.35
CA ARG A 29 7.96 6.54 1.23
C ARG A 29 8.12 6.19 2.71
N ASP A 30 9.16 5.40 3.02
CA ASP A 30 9.47 4.91 4.37
C ASP A 30 8.32 4.14 5.05
N ILE A 31 7.39 3.58 4.26
CA ILE A 31 6.34 2.69 4.77
C ILE A 31 6.93 1.29 4.92
N GLY A 32 7.55 1.08 6.09
CA GLY A 32 8.31 -0.12 6.43
C GLY A 32 7.47 -1.32 6.88
N CYS A 33 6.14 -1.22 6.91
CA CYS A 33 5.25 -2.32 7.35
C CYS A 33 5.37 -3.60 6.49
N VAL A 34 6.10 -3.55 5.38
CA VAL A 34 6.60 -4.72 4.63
C VAL A 34 7.45 -5.68 5.49
N LYS A 35 7.98 -5.22 6.63
CA LYS A 35 8.74 -6.02 7.62
C LYS A 35 7.90 -6.50 8.80
N CYS A 36 6.60 -6.20 8.84
CA CYS A 36 5.71 -6.68 9.90
C CYS A 36 5.59 -8.22 9.83
N GLY A 37 6.13 -8.91 10.83
CA GLY A 37 6.18 -10.38 10.88
C GLY A 37 4.80 -11.06 10.84
N VAL A 38 3.72 -10.35 11.16
CA VAL A 38 2.33 -10.86 11.11
C VAL A 38 1.66 -10.49 9.78
N GLY A 39 1.69 -9.22 9.40
CA GLY A 39 1.29 -8.73 8.08
C GLY A 39 -0.20 -8.85 7.74
N THR A 40 -1.05 -8.87 8.76
CA THR A 40 -2.52 -8.93 8.66
C THR A 40 -3.18 -7.55 8.56
N CYS A 41 -2.40 -6.48 8.72
CA CYS A 41 -2.91 -5.12 8.54
C CYS A 41 -3.37 -4.91 7.10
N LEU A 42 -4.48 -4.19 6.91
CA LEU A 42 -4.97 -3.84 5.59
C LEU A 42 -4.03 -2.84 4.93
N LEU A 43 -3.84 -2.93 3.62
CA LEU A 43 -2.98 -2.00 2.88
C LEU A 43 -3.36 -0.53 3.12
N LYS A 44 -4.66 -0.21 3.17
CA LYS A 44 -5.11 1.16 3.42
C LYS A 44 -4.72 1.65 4.82
N ASP A 45 -4.78 0.77 5.81
CA ASP A 45 -4.50 1.10 7.20
C ASP A 45 -3.00 1.27 7.39
N VAL A 46 -2.19 0.41 6.76
CA VAL A 46 -0.72 0.54 6.71
C VAL A 46 -0.30 1.91 6.21
N VAL A 47 -0.94 2.42 5.16
CA VAL A 47 -0.63 3.76 4.62
C VAL A 47 -1.09 4.87 5.57
N MET A 48 -2.30 4.75 6.14
CA MET A 48 -2.87 5.78 7.03
C MET A 48 -2.09 5.98 8.33
N VAL A 49 -1.65 4.90 8.99
CA VAL A 49 -1.00 5.00 10.31
C VAL A 49 0.36 5.71 10.29
N HIS A 50 0.97 5.86 9.10
CA HIS A 50 2.23 6.58 8.94
C HIS A 50 2.07 8.11 8.90
N HIS A 51 0.83 8.64 8.99
CA HIS A 51 0.55 10.07 9.11
C HIS A 51 1.28 10.95 8.08
N LEU A 52 1.46 10.44 6.85
CA LEU A 52 2.18 11.16 5.78
C LEU A 52 1.40 12.39 5.26
N GLY A 53 0.16 12.56 5.68
CA GLY A 53 -0.75 13.59 5.20
C GLY A 53 -1.55 13.14 3.98
N THR A 54 -2.69 13.80 3.74
CA THR A 54 -3.67 13.43 2.72
C THR A 54 -3.11 13.48 1.29
N GLU A 55 -2.19 14.39 1.02
CA GLU A 55 -1.52 14.51 -0.28
C GLU A 55 -0.63 13.31 -0.58
N ALA A 56 0.18 12.88 0.40
CA ALA A 56 1.03 11.71 0.25
C ALA A 56 0.21 10.43 0.08
N GLU A 57 -0.88 10.27 0.82
CA GLU A 57 -1.81 9.14 0.64
C GLU A 57 -2.43 9.12 -0.76
N ALA A 58 -2.82 10.28 -1.28
CA ALA A 58 -3.37 10.41 -2.63
C ALA A 58 -2.33 10.06 -3.70
N ALA A 59 -1.08 10.49 -3.53
CA ALA A 59 0.03 10.16 -4.43
C ALA A 59 0.34 8.65 -4.43
N ILE A 60 0.33 8.00 -3.25
CA ILE A 60 0.46 6.54 -3.13
C ILE A 60 -0.67 5.84 -3.88
N ALA A 61 -1.91 6.26 -3.64
CA ALA A 61 -3.09 5.66 -4.26
C ALA A 61 -3.05 5.77 -5.78
N ALA A 62 -2.67 6.94 -6.31
CA ALA A 62 -2.52 7.18 -7.73
C ALA A 62 -1.46 6.27 -8.35
N GLU A 63 -0.30 6.13 -7.73
CA GLU A 63 0.79 5.28 -8.24
C GLU A 63 0.42 3.79 -8.22
N ILE A 64 -0.20 3.30 -7.14
CA ILE A 64 -0.69 1.92 -7.06
C ILE A 64 -1.75 1.67 -8.14
N ASN A 65 -2.71 2.58 -8.31
CA ASN A 65 -3.75 2.42 -9.32
C ASN A 65 -3.21 2.53 -10.75
N ALA A 66 -2.14 3.30 -10.98
CA ALA A 66 -1.46 3.33 -12.28
C ALA A 66 -0.80 1.99 -12.58
N TYR A 67 -0.11 1.39 -11.59
CA TYR A 67 0.46 0.05 -11.71
C TYR A 67 -0.61 -1.02 -12.02
N LEU A 68 -1.77 -0.98 -11.35
CA LEU A 68 -2.85 -1.96 -11.54
C LEU A 68 -3.58 -1.85 -12.89
N ARG A 69 -3.35 -0.79 -13.67
CA ARG A 69 -3.96 -0.61 -15.00
C ARG A 69 -3.07 -1.09 -16.14
N GLY A 70 -1.78 -1.33 -15.89
CA GLY A 70 -0.80 -1.87 -16.85
C GLY A 70 -0.62 -3.37 -16.69
#